data_AF-A0A3M1ASW6-F1
#
_entry.id   AF-A0A3M1ASW6-F1
#
_cell.length_a   1.000
_cell.length_b   1.000
_cell.length_c   1.000
_cell.angle_alpha   90.00
_cell.angle_beta   90.00
_cell.angle_gamma   90.00
#
_symmetry.space_group_name_H-M   'P 1'
#
loop_
_entity.id
_entity.type
_entity.pdbx_description
1 polymer ?
#
loop_
_entity_poly.entity_id
_entity_poly.type
_entity_poly.pdbx_seq_one_letter_code
_entity_poly.pdbx_strand_id
1 'polypeptide(L)'
;MMKRIFAVSAFLLVISASAFSQCETWINSPDKDAIEEAHVLYRQFMKTKEYDQAFPYWEKAYKGAPAADGQRPYHYTDGIKLYMEKFKKETDPEKKKEYSDIILKLYNQYIACYPKDKALAYGLMVYDMFYFLNSPYSLTGEACKNAVEAGGNNTSYTVFQPYATIVVYNY
;
A
#
# COMPACT_ATOMS: atom_id res chain seq x y z
N MET A 1 59.13 -25.96 2.95
CA MET A 1 57.97 -26.01 3.88
C MET A 1 57.87 -24.63 4.52
N MET A 2 56.77 -23.89 4.55
CA MET A 2 55.36 -24.23 4.61
C MET A 2 54.56 -22.96 4.19
N LYS A 3 53.62 -23.10 3.25
CA LYS A 3 52.63 -22.05 2.89
C LYS A 3 51.73 -21.78 4.09
N ARG A 4 51.47 -20.51 4.43
CA ARG A 4 50.28 -20.12 5.20
C ARG A 4 49.67 -18.86 4.60
N ILE A 5 48.69 -19.09 3.75
CA ILE A 5 47.74 -18.08 3.28
C ILE A 5 46.77 -17.86 4.44
N PHE A 6 46.76 -16.65 5.02
CA PHE A 6 45.68 -16.24 5.91
C PHE A 6 44.59 -15.61 5.06
N ALA A 7 43.57 -16.41 4.75
CA ALA A 7 42.27 -15.94 4.31
C ALA A 7 41.28 -16.22 5.44
N VAL A 8 40.72 -15.18 6.05
CA VAL A 8 39.50 -15.31 6.83
C VAL A 8 38.59 -14.15 6.46
N SER A 9 37.60 -14.49 5.66
CA SER A 9 36.55 -13.65 5.11
C SER A 9 35.74 -12.98 6.21
N ALA A 10 35.56 -11.66 6.12
CA ALA A 10 34.58 -10.94 6.91
C ALA A 10 33.18 -11.33 6.43
N PHE A 11 32.45 -12.04 7.29
CA PHE A 11 31.07 -12.46 7.06
C PHE A 11 30.16 -11.23 7.15
N LEU A 12 29.76 -10.69 5.99
CA LEU A 12 28.67 -9.71 5.91
C LEU A 12 27.35 -10.42 6.21
N LEU A 13 26.94 -10.42 7.47
CA LEU A 13 25.56 -10.71 7.87
C LEU A 13 24.66 -9.58 7.38
N VAL A 14 24.19 -9.70 6.13
CA VAL A 14 23.01 -8.95 5.68
C VAL A 14 21.83 -9.56 6.44
N ILE A 15 21.41 -8.89 7.50
CA ILE A 15 20.18 -9.21 8.22
C ILE A 15 19.02 -8.85 7.28
N SER A 16 18.52 -9.84 6.55
CA SER A 16 17.29 -9.73 5.77
C SER A 16 16.07 -9.80 6.68
N ALA A 17 15.76 -8.69 7.34
CA ALA A 17 14.45 -8.38 7.92
C ALA A 17 13.85 -7.27 7.02
N SER A 18 12.64 -7.29 6.48
CA SER A 18 11.37 -7.86 6.95
C SER A 18 10.43 -7.92 5.74
N ALA A 19 10.24 -9.08 5.11
CA ALA A 19 9.20 -9.24 4.07
C ALA A 19 7.90 -9.85 4.63
N PHE A 20 7.96 -10.39 5.86
CA PHE A 20 6.85 -11.11 6.48
C PHE A 20 5.85 -10.21 7.21
N SER A 21 6.27 -9.04 7.74
CA SER A 21 5.39 -8.24 8.59
C SER A 21 4.28 -7.51 7.83
N GLN A 22 4.51 -7.20 6.55
CA GLN A 22 3.56 -6.38 5.79
C GLN A 22 2.25 -7.12 5.49
N CYS A 23 2.19 -8.45 5.64
CA CYS A 23 0.99 -9.25 5.38
C CYS A 23 0.55 -10.06 6.61
N GLU A 24 0.94 -9.66 7.81
CA GLU A 24 0.56 -10.36 9.03
C GLU A 24 -0.96 -10.32 9.24
N THR A 25 -1.52 -11.48 9.61
CA THR A 25 -2.93 -11.67 9.92
C THR A 25 -3.12 -11.85 11.41
N TRP A 26 -4.29 -11.51 11.94
CA TRP A 26 -4.59 -11.70 13.36
C TRP A 26 -4.86 -13.16 13.76
N ILE A 27 -4.96 -14.10 12.80
CA ILE A 27 -5.36 -15.50 13.02
C ILE A 27 -4.53 -16.18 14.14
N ASN A 28 -3.23 -15.91 14.18
CA ASN A 28 -2.29 -16.47 15.15
C ASN A 28 -1.67 -15.41 16.09
N SER A 29 -2.27 -14.22 16.15
CA SER A 29 -1.76 -13.14 17.00
C SER A 29 -2.13 -13.38 18.46
N PRO A 30 -1.21 -13.19 19.43
CA PRO A 30 -1.57 -13.20 20.85
C PRO A 30 -2.54 -12.07 21.21
N ASP A 31 -2.57 -10.99 20.42
CA ASP A 31 -3.45 -9.83 20.62
C ASP A 31 -4.70 -9.86 19.72
N LYS A 32 -5.06 -11.04 19.18
CA LYS A 32 -6.14 -11.21 18.20
C LYS A 32 -7.43 -10.48 18.60
N ASP A 33 -7.91 -10.69 19.83
CA ASP A 33 -9.18 -10.11 20.30
C ASP A 33 -9.15 -8.57 20.25
N ALA A 34 -8.05 -7.96 20.70
CA ALA A 34 -7.88 -6.52 20.70
C ALA A 34 -7.75 -5.93 19.29
N ILE A 35 -7.21 -6.69 18.34
CA ILE A 35 -7.11 -6.32 16.92
C ILE A 35 -8.48 -6.44 16.25
N GLU A 36 -9.21 -7.53 16.49
CA GLU A 36 -10.54 -7.76 15.93
C GLU A 36 -11.56 -6.74 16.46
N GLU A 37 -11.50 -6.39 17.75
CA GLU A 37 -12.32 -5.31 18.33
C GLU A 37 -12.06 -3.97 17.61
N ALA A 38 -10.78 -3.62 17.43
CA ALA A 38 -10.41 -2.41 16.69
C ALA A 38 -10.90 -2.46 15.23
N HIS A 39 -10.82 -3.63 14.59
CA HIS A 39 -11.35 -3.85 13.25
C HIS A 39 -12.86 -3.59 13.17
N VAL A 40 -13.64 -4.18 14.07
CA VAL A 40 -15.10 -4.01 14.09
C VAL A 40 -15.47 -2.54 14.31
N LEU A 41 -14.84 -1.88 15.29
CA LEU A 41 -15.12 -0.48 15.62
C LEU A 41 -14.82 0.45 14.44
N TYR A 42 -13.62 0.36 13.85
CA TYR A 42 -13.28 1.24 12.73
C TYR A 42 -14.21 0.97 11.52
N ARG A 43 -14.55 -0.29 11.24
CA ARG A 43 -15.45 -0.62 10.12
C ARG A 43 -16.86 -0.05 10.34
N GLN A 44 -17.33 0.03 11.57
CA GLN A 44 -18.61 0.68 11.88
C GLN A 44 -18.55 2.18 11.58
N PHE A 45 -17.53 2.89 12.06
CA PHE A 45 -17.33 4.30 11.76
C PHE A 45 -17.10 4.57 10.27
N MET A 46 -16.44 3.67 9.54
CA MET A 46 -16.28 3.77 8.09
C MET A 46 -17.61 3.71 7.34
N LYS A 47 -18.59 2.92 7.81
CA LYS A 47 -19.93 2.83 7.21
C LYS A 47 -20.72 4.13 7.38
N THR A 48 -20.60 4.76 8.54
CA THR A 48 -21.24 6.06 8.85
C THR A 48 -20.43 7.26 8.37
N LYS A 49 -19.25 7.02 7.77
CA LYS A 49 -18.31 8.05 7.28
C LYS A 49 -17.73 8.95 8.38
N GLU A 50 -17.73 8.48 9.61
CA GLU A 50 -17.11 9.12 10.77
C GLU A 50 -15.57 8.88 10.74
N TYR A 51 -14.89 9.43 9.74
CA TYR A 51 -13.48 9.09 9.45
C TYR A 51 -12.50 9.45 10.57
N ASP A 52 -12.73 10.55 11.28
CA ASP A 52 -11.86 10.97 12.38
C ASP A 52 -11.96 10.01 13.57
N GLN A 53 -13.15 9.47 13.85
CA GLN A 53 -13.36 8.42 14.85
C GLN A 53 -12.84 7.07 14.36
N ALA A 54 -12.99 6.74 13.06
CA ALA A 54 -12.48 5.49 12.50
C ALA A 54 -10.95 5.39 12.59
N PHE A 55 -10.23 6.49 12.35
CA PHE A 55 -8.78 6.49 12.19
C PHE A 55 -7.98 5.84 13.33
N PRO A 56 -8.16 6.18 14.62
CA PRO A 56 -7.38 5.56 15.69
C PRO A 56 -7.63 4.05 15.82
N TYR A 57 -8.86 3.58 15.58
CA TYR A 57 -9.17 2.15 15.60
C TYR A 57 -8.61 1.43 14.37
N TRP A 58 -8.68 2.06 13.20
CA TRP A 58 -8.04 1.55 11.99
C TRP A 58 -6.53 1.42 12.18
N GLU A 59 -5.88 2.43 12.74
CA GLU A 59 -4.44 2.43 12.96
C GLU A 59 -4.02 1.30 13.91
N LYS A 60 -4.77 1.10 15.01
CA LYS A 60 -4.56 -0.02 15.93
C LYS A 60 -4.71 -1.37 15.22
N ALA A 61 -5.79 -1.55 14.46
CA ALA A 61 -6.05 -2.79 13.74
C ALA A 61 -4.97 -3.08 12.68
N TYR A 62 -4.60 -2.08 11.87
CA TYR A 62 -3.60 -2.19 10.82
C TYR A 62 -2.20 -2.44 11.38
N LYS A 63 -1.80 -1.78 12.48
CA LYS A 63 -0.49 -2.05 13.11
C LYS A 63 -0.39 -3.47 13.67
N GLY A 64 -1.48 -4.02 14.21
CA GLY A 64 -1.48 -5.36 14.81
C GLY A 64 -1.61 -6.50 13.80
N ALA A 65 -2.31 -6.28 12.67
CA ALA A 65 -2.44 -7.26 11.61
C ALA A 65 -2.76 -6.57 10.27
N PRO A 66 -1.77 -6.08 9.51
CA PRO A 66 -1.98 -5.35 8.26
C PRO A 66 -2.88 -6.06 7.24
N ALA A 67 -2.80 -7.40 7.17
CA ALA A 67 -3.60 -8.20 6.25
C ALA A 67 -4.93 -8.67 6.85
N ALA A 68 -5.31 -8.20 8.04
CA ALA A 68 -6.58 -8.54 8.67
C ALA A 68 -6.76 -10.07 8.87
N ASP A 69 -7.84 -10.64 8.30
CA ASP A 69 -8.11 -12.08 8.24
C ASP A 69 -7.38 -12.79 7.09
N GLY A 70 -6.60 -12.05 6.28
CA GLY A 70 -5.93 -12.53 5.08
C GLY A 70 -6.86 -12.82 3.90
N GLN A 71 -8.17 -12.57 4.04
CA GLN A 71 -9.16 -12.83 2.99
C GLN A 71 -9.50 -11.56 2.21
N ARG A 72 -9.55 -10.40 2.88
CA ARG A 72 -10.01 -9.15 2.30
C ARG A 72 -9.05 -8.00 2.61
N PRO A 73 -8.71 -7.14 1.63
CA PRO A 73 -7.71 -6.08 1.78
C PRO A 73 -8.21 -4.86 2.58
N TYR A 74 -9.21 -5.02 3.46
CA TYR A 74 -9.92 -3.90 4.08
C TYR A 74 -9.00 -2.93 4.80
N HIS A 75 -8.00 -3.43 5.53
CA HIS A 75 -7.08 -2.55 6.23
C HIS A 75 -6.28 -1.65 5.27
N TYR A 76 -5.88 -2.16 4.11
CA TYR A 76 -5.21 -1.36 3.08
C TYR A 76 -6.19 -0.40 2.39
N THR A 77 -7.33 -0.91 1.89
CA THR A 77 -8.29 -0.10 1.11
C THR A 77 -8.95 0.98 1.96
N ASP A 78 -9.29 0.67 3.21
CA ASP A 78 -9.86 1.65 4.14
C ASP A 78 -8.81 2.66 4.60
N GLY A 79 -7.56 2.22 4.79
CA GLY A 79 -6.44 3.09 5.07
C GLY A 79 -6.20 4.11 3.96
N ILE A 80 -6.20 3.65 2.70
CA ILE A 80 -6.11 4.53 1.52
C ILE A 80 -7.21 5.57 1.56
N LYS A 81 -8.45 5.15 1.82
CA LYS A 81 -9.59 6.07 1.93
C LYS A 81 -9.41 7.07 3.07
N LEU A 82 -9.02 6.63 4.26
CA LEU A 82 -8.80 7.50 5.42
C LEU A 82 -7.71 8.55 5.15
N TYR A 83 -6.58 8.15 4.56
CA TYR A 83 -5.51 9.08 4.19
C TYR A 83 -5.89 9.98 3.02
N MET A 84 -6.70 9.51 2.07
CA MET A 84 -7.23 10.33 0.99
C MET A 84 -8.14 11.45 1.54
N GLU A 85 -8.95 11.16 2.56
CA GLU A 85 -9.76 12.19 3.25
C GLU A 85 -8.88 13.21 3.98
N LYS A 86 -7.78 12.77 4.60
CA LYS A 86 -6.78 13.69 5.19
C LYS A 86 -6.10 14.55 4.11
N PHE A 87 -5.65 13.92 3.01
CA PHE A 87 -5.01 14.60 1.88
C PHE A 87 -5.88 15.69 1.25
N LYS A 88 -7.18 15.41 1.08
CA LYS A 88 -8.14 16.37 0.51
C LYS A 88 -8.36 17.60 1.39
N LYS A 89 -8.36 17.43 2.71
CA LYS A 89 -8.58 18.51 3.68
C LYS A 89 -7.30 19.29 4.01
N GLU A 90 -6.13 18.67 3.80
CA GLU A 90 -4.84 19.26 4.13
C GLU A 90 -4.40 20.34 3.13
N THR A 91 -3.85 21.43 3.68
CA THR A 91 -3.34 22.59 2.95
C THR A 91 -1.83 22.71 3.05
N ASP A 92 -1.21 22.11 4.09
CA ASP A 92 0.24 22.07 4.24
C ASP A 92 0.87 21.14 3.19
N PRO A 93 1.78 21.64 2.32
CA PRO A 93 2.35 20.84 1.24
C PRO A 93 3.15 19.62 1.72
N GLU A 94 3.85 19.73 2.86
CA GLU A 94 4.67 18.65 3.39
C GLU A 94 3.79 17.52 3.91
N LYS A 95 2.74 17.84 4.66
CA LYS A 95 1.75 16.86 5.13
C LYS A 95 0.94 16.24 3.99
N LYS A 96 0.58 17.02 2.96
CA LYS A 96 -0.05 16.44 1.75
C LYS A 96 0.88 15.41 1.11
N LYS A 97 2.16 15.71 1.00
CA LYS A 97 3.15 14.76 0.47
C LYS A 97 3.23 13.51 1.36
N GLU A 98 3.31 13.68 2.68
CA GLU A 98 3.33 12.56 3.63
C GLU A 98 2.11 11.64 3.45
N TYR A 99 0.89 12.21 3.38
CA TYR A 99 -0.32 11.43 3.17
C TYR A 99 -0.34 10.74 1.82
N SER A 100 0.13 11.40 0.75
CA SER A 100 0.30 10.78 -0.56
C SER A 100 1.26 9.58 -0.49
N ASP A 101 2.42 9.72 0.16
CA ASP A 101 3.40 8.66 0.29
C ASP A 101 2.81 7.45 1.07
N ILE A 102 2.00 7.71 2.09
CA ILE A 102 1.30 6.66 2.85
C ILE A 102 0.24 5.96 1.98
N ILE A 103 -0.54 6.70 1.19
CA ILE A 103 -1.51 6.11 0.25
C ILE A 103 -0.80 5.15 -0.72
N LEU A 104 0.30 5.57 -1.31
CA LEU A 104 1.07 4.73 -2.24
C LEU A 104 1.69 3.52 -1.53
N LYS A 105 2.16 3.68 -0.30
CA LYS A 105 2.63 2.55 0.54
C LYS A 105 1.52 1.52 0.75
N LEU A 106 0.31 1.96 1.10
CA LEU A 106 -0.83 1.06 1.32
C LEU A 106 -1.26 0.35 0.03
N TYR A 107 -1.21 1.01 -1.13
CA TYR A 107 -1.42 0.35 -2.42
C TYR A 107 -0.38 -0.73 -2.68
N ASN A 108 0.90 -0.44 -2.44
CA ASN A 108 1.98 -1.42 -2.63
C ASN A 108 1.82 -2.64 -1.71
N GLN A 109 1.39 -2.43 -0.46
CA GLN A 109 1.10 -3.54 0.46
C GLN A 109 -0.13 -4.33 0.03
N TYR A 110 -1.20 -3.67 -0.43
CA TYR A 110 -2.35 -4.34 -1.02
C TYR A 110 -1.91 -5.25 -2.19
N ILE A 111 -1.15 -4.70 -3.14
CA ILE A 111 -0.62 -5.43 -4.28
C ILE A 111 0.22 -6.65 -3.85
N ALA A 112 1.09 -6.48 -2.85
CA ALA A 112 1.98 -7.54 -2.39
C ALA A 112 1.23 -8.65 -1.64
N CYS A 113 0.27 -8.30 -0.78
CA CYS A 113 -0.43 -9.25 0.08
C CYS A 113 -1.60 -9.95 -0.62
N TYR A 114 -2.17 -9.33 -1.65
CA TYR A 114 -3.32 -9.83 -2.39
C TYR A 114 -3.02 -9.94 -3.90
N PRO A 115 -2.14 -10.88 -4.31
CA PRO A 115 -1.67 -10.97 -5.71
C PRO A 115 -2.80 -11.28 -6.71
N LYS A 116 -3.91 -11.88 -6.25
CA LYS A 116 -5.11 -12.11 -7.08
C LYS A 116 -5.79 -10.80 -7.50
N ASP A 117 -5.64 -9.75 -6.69
CA ASP A 117 -6.25 -8.45 -6.92
C ASP A 117 -5.25 -7.45 -7.53
N LYS A 118 -4.03 -7.91 -7.87
CA LYS A 118 -2.92 -7.06 -8.33
C LYS A 118 -3.31 -6.11 -9.46
N ALA A 119 -4.02 -6.60 -10.47
CA ALA A 119 -4.48 -5.77 -11.59
C ALA A 119 -5.48 -4.68 -11.16
N LEU A 120 -6.42 -5.03 -10.26
CA LEU A 120 -7.37 -4.09 -9.69
C LEU A 120 -6.65 -3.04 -8.83
N ALA A 121 -5.75 -3.47 -7.95
CA ALA A 121 -5.02 -2.60 -7.04
C ALA A 121 -4.16 -1.59 -7.79
N TYR A 122 -3.43 -2.01 -8.84
CA TYR A 122 -2.71 -1.07 -9.70
C TYR A 122 -3.64 -0.12 -10.45
N GLY A 123 -4.77 -0.59 -10.96
CA GLY A 123 -5.73 0.27 -11.67
C GLY A 123 -6.30 1.39 -10.79
N LEU A 124 -6.56 1.09 -9.52
CA LEU A 124 -6.97 2.06 -8.51
C LEU A 124 -5.81 3.01 -8.13
N MET A 125 -4.61 2.47 -7.94
CA MET A 125 -3.41 3.27 -7.65
C MET A 125 -3.14 4.29 -8.75
N VAL A 126 -3.19 3.87 -10.03
CA VAL A 126 -3.01 4.76 -11.19
C VAL A 126 -4.06 5.87 -11.20
N TYR A 127 -5.33 5.51 -10.95
CA TYR A 127 -6.42 6.48 -10.91
C TYR A 127 -6.16 7.55 -9.84
N ASP A 128 -5.79 7.15 -8.62
CA ASP A 128 -5.51 8.08 -7.54
C ASP A 128 -4.26 8.93 -7.80
N MET A 129 -3.18 8.31 -8.30
CA MET A 129 -1.95 9.01 -8.69
C MET A 129 -2.21 10.11 -9.72
N PHE A 130 -3.03 9.82 -10.73
CA PHE A 130 -3.27 10.73 -11.84
C PHE A 130 -4.31 11.82 -11.51
N TYR A 131 -5.44 11.46 -10.90
CA TYR A 131 -6.56 12.39 -10.74
C TYR A 131 -6.59 13.13 -9.40
N PHE A 132 -5.99 12.58 -8.34
CA PHE A 132 -6.07 13.18 -7.00
C PHE A 132 -4.70 13.60 -6.46
N LEU A 133 -3.73 12.69 -6.49
CA LEU A 133 -2.42 12.92 -5.89
C LEU A 133 -1.52 13.81 -6.77
N ASN A 134 -1.84 13.94 -8.07
CA ASN A 134 -1.00 14.62 -9.07
C ASN A 134 0.45 14.13 -8.99
N SER A 135 0.62 12.83 -8.87
CA SER A 135 1.94 12.20 -8.77
C SER A 135 2.75 12.45 -10.04
N PRO A 136 4.09 12.58 -9.94
CA PRO A 136 4.96 12.77 -11.09
C PRO A 136 4.69 11.75 -12.20
N TYR A 137 4.66 12.20 -13.46
CA TYR A 137 4.36 11.34 -14.61
C TYR A 137 5.35 10.18 -14.77
N SER A 138 6.59 10.32 -14.33
CA SER A 138 7.56 9.21 -14.29
C SER A 138 7.05 8.06 -13.41
N LEU A 139 6.60 8.36 -12.19
CA LEU A 139 6.07 7.38 -11.25
C LEU A 139 4.71 6.84 -11.70
N THR A 140 3.81 7.71 -12.15
CA THR A 140 2.48 7.31 -12.62
C THR A 140 2.59 6.45 -13.89
N GLY A 141 3.53 6.75 -14.78
CA GLY A 141 3.79 5.95 -15.99
C GLY A 141 4.31 4.54 -15.67
N GLU A 142 5.17 4.40 -14.66
CA GLU A 142 5.61 3.09 -14.16
C GLU A 142 4.41 2.30 -13.57
N ALA A 143 3.56 2.95 -12.77
CA ALA A 143 2.35 2.33 -12.24
C ALA A 143 1.39 1.89 -13.37
N CYS A 144 1.22 2.70 -14.43
CA CYS A 144 0.43 2.35 -15.62
C CYS A 144 0.99 1.11 -16.31
N LYS A 145 2.31 1.06 -16.54
CA LYS A 145 2.97 -0.11 -17.13
C LYS A 145 2.72 -1.37 -16.29
N ASN A 146 2.93 -1.29 -14.97
CA ASN A 146 2.69 -2.39 -14.05
C ASN A 146 1.22 -2.85 -14.04
N ALA A 147 0.27 -1.92 -14.18
CA ALA A 147 -1.16 -2.23 -14.30
C ALA A 147 -1.48 -3.01 -15.60
N VAL A 148 -0.84 -2.64 -16.70
CA VAL A 148 -1.00 -3.33 -18.00
C VAL A 148 -0.36 -4.71 -17.94
N GLU A 149 0.85 -4.84 -17.39
CA GLU A 149 1.53 -6.13 -17.23
C GLU A 149 0.76 -7.09 -16.32
N ALA A 150 0.14 -6.57 -15.24
CA ALA A 150 -0.66 -7.38 -14.33
C ALA A 150 -2.02 -7.79 -14.91
N GLY A 151 -2.66 -6.92 -15.70
CA GLY A 151 -4.03 -7.12 -16.19
C GLY A 151 -4.12 -7.76 -17.58
N GLY A 152 -3.16 -7.50 -18.46
CA GLY A 152 -3.25 -7.87 -19.88
C GLY A 152 -4.56 -7.35 -20.50
N ASN A 153 -5.37 -8.24 -21.06
CA ASN A 153 -6.68 -7.89 -21.62
C ASN A 153 -7.73 -7.50 -20.56
N ASN A 154 -7.47 -7.76 -19.28
CA ASN A 154 -8.34 -7.41 -18.16
C ASN A 154 -7.88 -6.13 -17.44
N THR A 155 -6.94 -5.38 -18.00
CA THR A 155 -6.52 -4.10 -17.42
C THR A 155 -7.72 -3.15 -17.31
N SER A 156 -7.86 -2.52 -16.14
CA SER A 156 -8.94 -1.57 -15.87
C SER A 156 -8.92 -0.41 -16.87
N TYR A 157 -10.10 -0.04 -17.38
CA TYR A 157 -10.26 1.09 -18.29
C TYR A 157 -9.75 2.42 -17.68
N THR A 158 -9.71 2.51 -16.35
CA THR A 158 -9.20 3.67 -15.61
C THR A 158 -7.72 3.96 -15.86
N VAL A 159 -6.96 3.00 -16.42
CA VAL A 159 -5.53 3.14 -16.71
C VAL A 159 -5.30 3.80 -18.07
N PHE A 160 -6.18 3.60 -19.06
CA PHE A 160 -5.89 3.97 -20.44
C PHE A 160 -5.73 5.48 -20.65
N GLN A 161 -6.62 6.30 -20.09
CA GLN A 161 -6.51 7.75 -20.23
C GLN A 161 -5.25 8.31 -19.53
N PRO A 162 -4.95 7.97 -18.26
CA PRO A 162 -3.68 8.32 -17.65
C PRO A 162 -2.47 7.89 -18.48
N TYR A 163 -2.47 6.64 -18.94
CA TYR A 163 -1.31 6.10 -19.64
C TYR A 163 -1.09 6.77 -21.00
N ALA A 164 -2.15 6.94 -21.80
CA ALA A 164 -2.07 7.65 -23.08
C ALA A 164 -1.63 9.10 -22.90
N THR A 165 -2.15 9.79 -21.88
CA THR A 165 -1.74 11.16 -21.55
C THR A 165 -0.23 11.20 -21.25
N ILE A 166 0.24 10.35 -20.35
CA ILE A 166 1.63 10.32 -19.93
C ILE A 166 2.57 9.98 -21.11
N VAL A 167 2.17 9.05 -21.98
CA VAL A 167 2.95 8.71 -23.18
C VAL A 167 3.04 9.91 -24.12
N VAL A 168 1.96 10.64 -24.37
CA VAL A 168 1.98 11.80 -25.28
C VAL A 168 2.79 12.97 -24.74
N TYR A 169 2.72 13.25 -23.44
CA TYR A 169 3.36 14.43 -22.83
C TYR A 169 4.83 14.22 -22.39
N ASN A 170 5.33 12.99 -22.36
CA ASN A 170 6.73 12.67 -22.04
C ASN A 170 7.63 12.50 -23.28
N TYR A 171 7.14 12.83 -24.48
CA TYR A 171 7.92 13.00 -25.72
C TYR A 171 7.72 14.41 -26.29
#